data_AF-E7GE95-F1
#
_entry.id   AF-E7GE95-F1
#
_cell.length_a   1.000
_cell.length_b   1.000
_cell.length_c   1.000
_cell.angle_alpha   90.00
_cell.angle_beta   90.00
_cell.angle_gamma   90.00
#
_symmetry.space_group_name_H-M   'P 1'
#
loop_
_entity.id
_entity.type
_entity.pdbx_description
1 polymer ?
#
loop_
_entity_poly.entity_id
_entity_poly.type
_entity_poly.pdbx_seq_one_letter_code
_entity_poly.pdbx_strand_id
1 'polypeptide(L)' 'MNIAVVDDKSKDREEVIQHIMKYKKLNHLDFHILEYKSGTDLLKDIDNKNIEIVFLDIYMDVLGI' A
#
# COMPACT_ATOMS: atom_id res chain seq x y z
N MET A 1 4.34 8.74 -9.71
CA MET A 1 3.24 7.89 -9.25
C MET A 1 3.59 7.24 -7.92
N ASN A 2 2.66 7.29 -6.97
CA ASN A 2 2.76 6.55 -5.72
C ASN A 2 1.64 5.51 -5.64
N ILE A 3 2.01 4.28 -5.28
CA ILE A 3 1.10 3.18 -5.01
C ILE A 3 1.08 2.95 -3.50
N ALA A 4 -0.10 2.98 -2.89
CA ALA A 4 -0.26 2.62 -1.48
C ALA A 4 -0.61 1.13 -1.35
N VAL A 5 0.02 0.45 -0.39
CA VAL A 5 -0.38 -0.88 0.07
C VAL A 5 -0.78 -0.75 1.54
N VAL A 6 -2.06 -1.01 1.83
CA VAL A 6 -2.69 -0.78 3.13
C VAL A 6 -3.22 -2.10 3.66
N ASP A 7 -2.53 -2.63 4.67
CA ASP A 7 -2.82 -3.93 5.26
C ASP A 7 -2.22 -3.98 6.68
N ASP A 8 -3.02 -4.39 7.66
CA ASP A 8 -2.61 -4.50 9.07
C ASP A 8 -1.66 -5.68 9.31
N LYS A 9 -1.68 -6.69 8.43
CA LYS A 9 -0.78 -7.84 8.47
C LYS A 9 0.46 -7.57 7.63
N SER A 10 1.61 -7.54 8.29
CA SER A 10 2.89 -7.28 7.62
C SER A 10 3.22 -8.30 6.54
N LYS A 11 2.86 -9.57 6.73
CA LYS A 11 3.14 -10.64 5.76
C LYS A 11 2.37 -10.44 4.45
N ASP A 12 1.09 -10.09 4.55
CA ASP A 12 0.23 -9.91 3.38
C ASP A 12 0.68 -8.67 2.61
N ARG A 13 1.02 -7.59 3.34
CA ARG A 13 1.65 -6.39 2.77
C ARG A 13 2.96 -6.70 2.05
N GLU A 14 3.87 -7.47 2.67
CA GLU A 14 5.14 -7.89 2.07
C GLU A 14 4.92 -8.69 0.79
N GLU A 15 3.98 -9.64 0.78
CA GLU A 15 3.66 -10.45 -0.39
C GLU A 15 3.16 -9.59 -1.56
N VAL A 16 2.22 -8.67 -1.30
CA VAL A 16 1.71 -7.74 -2.32
C VAL A 16 2.84 -6.87 -2.88
N ILE A 17 3.71 -6.34 -2.01
CA ILE A 17 4.86 -5.51 -2.43
C ILE A 17 5.81 -6.31 -3.33
N GLN A 18 6.11 -7.57 -3.00
CA GLN A 18 6.97 -8.41 -3.85
C GLN A 18 6.40 -8.59 -5.25
N HIS A 19 5.08 -8.80 -5.36
CA HIS A 19 4.40 -8.92 -6.66
C HIS A 19 4.47 -7.61 -7.46
N ILE A 20 4.20 -6.47 -6.80
CA ILE A 20 4.27 -5.15 -7.42
C ILE A 20 5.70 -4.84 -7.88
N MET A 21 6.71 -5.13 -7.06
CA MET A 21 8.12 -4.90 -7.39
C MET A 21 8.61 -5.79 -8.54
N LYS A 22 8.15 -7.04 -8.60
CA LYS A 22 8.40 -7.92 -9.75
C LYS A 22 7.80 -7.33 -11.03
N TYR A 23 6.55 -6.85 -10.97
CA TYR A 23 5.89 -6.20 -12.10
C TYR A 23 6.61 -4.91 -12.53
N LYS A 24 7.05 -4.08 -11.57
CA LYS A 24 7.86 -2.88 -11.80
C LYS A 24 9.11 -3.20 -12.62
N LYS A 25 9.87 -4.20 -12.19
CA LYS A 25 11.12 -4.62 -12.84
C LYS A 25 10.89 -5.14 -14.25
N LEU A 26 9.87 -5.98 -14.46
CA LEU A 26 9.58 -6.59 -15.76
C LEU A 26 9.11 -5.58 -16.80
N ASN A 27 8.40 -4.53 -16.37
CA ASN A 27 7.79 -3.55 -17.27
C ASN A 27 8.51 -2.20 -17.28
N HIS A 28 9.66 -2.09 -16.63
CA HIS A 28 10.47 -0.86 -16.53
C HIS A 28 9.66 0.37 -16.06
N LEU A 29 8.77 0.17 -15.09
CA LEU A 29 7.92 1.23 -14.58
C LEU A 29 8.65 2.04 -13.49
N ASP A 30 8.34 3.33 -13.43
CA ASP A 30 8.84 4.21 -12.38
C ASP A 30 7.71 4.68 -11.46
N PHE A 31 7.71 4.15 -10.23
CA PHE A 31 6.79 4.52 -9.16
C PHE A 31 7.38 4.17 -7.80
N HIS A 32 6.86 4.79 -6.75
CA HIS A 32 7.20 4.43 -5.37
C HIS A 32 6.04 3.68 -4.71
N ILE A 33 6.40 2.84 -3.74
CA ILE A 33 5.43 2.13 -2.91
C ILE A 33 5.43 2.79 -1.54
N LEU A 34 4.23 3.08 -1.03
CA LEU A 34 3.99 3.58 0.31
C LEU A 34 3.25 2.50 1.09
N GLU A 35 3.71 2.20 2.29
CA GLU A 35 3.16 1.16 3.14
C GLU A 35 2.37 1.76 4.30
N TYR A 36 1.19 1.22 4.54
CA TYR A 36 0.32 1.63 5.64
C TYR A 36 -0.22 0.41 6.37
N LYS A 37 -0.31 0.51 7.70
CA LYS A 37 -0.90 -0.54 8.56
C LYS A 37 -2.39 -0.34 8.78
N SER A 38 -2.92 0.83 8.41
CA SER A 38 -4.30 1.20 8.67
C SER A 38 -4.78 2.22 7.63
N GLY A 39 -6.10 2.25 7.42
CA GLY A 39 -6.71 3.30 6.59
C GLY A 39 -6.52 4.70 7.17
N THR A 40 -6.44 4.84 8.49
CA THR A 40 -6.23 6.15 9.13
C THR A 40 -4.83 6.70 8.87
N ASP A 41 -3.80 5.85 8.76
CA ASP A 41 -2.47 6.29 8.37
C ASP A 41 -2.40 6.70 6.90
N LEU A 42 -3.11 5.99 6.01
CA LEU A 42 -3.27 6.41 4.61
C LEU A 42 -3.93 7.79 4.51
N LEU A 43 -5.03 8.01 5.23
CA LEU A 43 -5.80 9.26 5.16
C LEU A 43 -5.00 10.50 5.57
N LYS A 44 -3.99 10.36 6.43
CA LYS A 44 -3.08 11.48 6.79
C LYS A 44 -2.21 11.94 5.63
N ASP A 45 -1.94 11.04 4.68
CA ASP A 45 -0.97 11.22 3.61
C ASP A 45 -1.60 11.36 2.22
N ILE A 46 -2.83 10.86 2.02
CA ILE A 46 -3.44 10.68 0.70
C ILE A 46 -3.56 11.99 -0.09
N ASP A 47 -3.86 13.10 0.59
CA ASP A 47 -3.99 14.42 -0.04
C ASP A 47 -2.64 15.03 -0.44
N ASN A 48 -1.55 14.61 0.20
CA ASN A 48 -0.23 15.24 0.06
C ASN A 48 0.77 14.41 -0.75
N LYS A 49 0.53 13.10 -0.90
CA LYS A 49 1.49 12.17 -1.51
C LYS A 49 1.15 11.74 -2.92
N ASN A 50 0.19 12.35 -3.62
CA ASN A 50 -0.13 12.02 -5.02
C ASN A 50 -0.26 10.50 -5.25
N ILE A 51 -1.11 9.87 -4.44
CA ILE A 51 -1.36 8.43 -4.47
C ILE A 51 -2.39 8.16 -5.57
N GLU A 52 -2.01 7.36 -6.57
CA GLU A 52 -2.83 7.11 -7.76
C GLU A 52 -3.49 5.72 -7.72
N ILE A 53 -2.87 4.77 -7.02
CA ILE A 53 -3.36 3.40 -6.88
C ILE A 53 -3.27 2.99 -5.40
N VAL A 54 -4.31 2.34 -4.91
CA VAL A 54 -4.37 1.80 -3.54
C VAL A 54 -4.73 0.32 -3.59
N PHE A 55 -3.86 -0.52 -3.05
CA PHE A 55 -4.16 -1.90 -2.67
C PHE A 55 -4.60 -1.87 -1.21
N LEU A 56 -5.89 -2.05 -0.96
CA LEU A 56 -6.50 -1.93 0.36
C LEU A 56 -7.07 -3.27 0.79
N ASP A 57 -6.62 -3.78 1.94
CA ASP A 57 -7.35 -4.84 2.62
C ASP A 57 -8.69 -4.29 3.17
N ILE A 58 -9.75 -5.04 2.94
CA ILE A 58 -11.10 -4.71 3.42
C ILE A 58 -11.41 -5.35 4.78
N TYR A 59 -10.51 -6.20 5.29
CA TYR A 59 -10.61 -6.91 6.57
C TYR A 59 -9.44 -6.61 7.50
N MET A 60 -9.16 -5.33 7.72
CA MET A 60 -8.23 -4.90 8.75
C MET A 60 -8.90 -4.92 10.13
N ASP A 61 -8.17 -5.30 11.18
CA ASP A 61 -8.70 -5.22 12.55
C ASP A 61 -9.04 -3.76 12.88
N VAL A 62 -10.35 -3.44 12.87
CA VAL A 62 -10.88 -2.14 13.30
C VAL A 62 -10.84 -2.02 14.84
N LEU A 63 -10.47 -3.10 15.55
CA LEU A 63 -10.65 -3.22 16.99
C LEU A 63 -9.31 -3.16 17.73
N GLY A 64 -8.85 -1.93 17.92
CA GLY A 64 -8.14 -1.54 19.14
C GLY A 64 -9.10 -1.27 20.30
N ILE A 65 -10.14 -2.12 20.48
CA ILE A 65 -11.07 -2.11 21.61
C ILE A 65 -11.20 -3.53 22.15
#